data_AF-A0A538IEH9-F1
#
_entry.id   AF-A0A538IEH9-F1
#
_cell.length_a   1.000
_cell.length_b   1.000
_cell.length_c   1.000
_cell.angle_alpha   90.00
_cell.angle_beta   90.00
_cell.angle_gamma   90.00
#
_symmetry.space_group_name_H-M   'P 1'
#
loop_
_entity.id
_entity.type
_entity.pdbx_description
1 polymer ?
#
loop_
_entity_poly.entity_id
_entity_poly.type
_entity_poly.pdbx_seq_one_letter_code
_entity_poly.pdbx_strand_id
1 'polypeptide(L)'
;MPQTAPQASSGRRRPRIDVVVPFAGTQDELEQLLAGLDRLELLPEDTVTVVDNRRRPAEPAVRGRTRVLTAPERRSSYFARNRGVEG
;
A
#
# COMPACT_ATOMS: atom_id res chain seq x y z
N MET A 1 -36.29 -19.29 29.14
CA MET A 1 -34.91 -18.91 28.82
C MET A 1 -34.35 -19.88 27.79
N PRO A 2 -34.28 -19.55 26.49
CA PRO A 2 -33.44 -20.33 25.57
C PRO A 2 -32.01 -19.78 25.63
N GLN A 3 -31.04 -20.66 25.90
CA GLN A 3 -29.61 -20.38 25.75
C GLN A 3 -29.30 -20.15 24.27
N THR A 4 -28.83 -18.95 23.94
CA THR A 4 -28.18 -18.68 22.65
C THR A 4 -26.83 -19.38 22.66
N ALA A 5 -26.66 -20.40 21.82
CA ALA A 5 -25.33 -20.97 21.57
C ALA A 5 -24.39 -19.86 21.06
N PRO A 6 -23.12 -19.81 21.49
CA PRO A 6 -22.17 -18.88 20.92
C PRO A 6 -22.05 -19.20 19.42
N GLN A 7 -22.42 -18.23 18.57
CA GLN A 7 -22.15 -18.35 17.16
C GLN A 7 -20.64 -18.40 16.99
N ALA A 8 -20.11 -19.58 16.65
CA ALA A 8 -18.73 -19.74 16.26
C ALA A 8 -18.48 -18.75 15.12
N SER A 9 -17.61 -17.78 15.34
CA SER A 9 -17.09 -16.91 14.30
C SER A 9 -16.46 -17.81 13.25
N SER A 10 -17.20 -18.08 12.17
CA SER A 10 -16.67 -18.77 11.01
C SER A 10 -15.36 -18.08 10.63
N GLY A 11 -14.26 -18.83 10.70
CA GLY A 11 -12.89 -18.33 10.58
C GLY A 11 -12.64 -17.76 9.19
N ARG A 12 -13.15 -16.55 8.95
CA ARG A 12 -12.95 -15.83 7.70
C ARG A 12 -11.54 -15.28 7.74
N ARG A 13 -10.62 -15.98 7.06
CA ARG A 13 -9.25 -15.50 6.90
C ARG A 13 -9.30 -14.06 6.37
N ARG A 14 -8.49 -13.20 6.98
CA ARG A 14 -8.32 -11.81 6.52
C ARG A 14 -7.87 -11.86 5.04
N PRO A 15 -8.53 -11.13 4.14
CA PRO A 15 -8.07 -11.05 2.76
C PRO A 15 -6.71 -10.37 2.69
N ARG A 16 -5.92 -10.77 1.69
CA ARG A 16 -4.73 -10.05 1.25
C ARG A 16 -5.10 -8.63 0.84
N ILE A 17 -4.26 -7.64 1.15
CA ILE A 17 -4.45 -6.26 0.71
C ILE A 17 -3.25 -5.74 -0.09
N ASP A 18 -3.51 -4.76 -0.95
CA ASP A 18 -2.48 -3.93 -1.58
C ASP A 18 -2.75 -2.45 -1.26
N VAL A 19 -1.77 -1.78 -0.65
CA VAL A 19 -1.83 -0.38 -0.29
C VAL A 19 -1.06 0.43 -1.33
N VAL A 20 -1.76 1.25 -2.10
CA VAL A 20 -1.13 2.13 -3.09
C VAL A 20 -1.22 3.58 -2.63
N VAL A 21 -0.08 4.25 -2.54
CA VAL A 21 0.05 5.64 -2.08
C VAL A 21 0.63 6.51 -3.19
N PRO A 22 -0.20 7.31 -3.90
CA PRO A 22 0.30 8.35 -4.78
C PRO A 22 1.06 9.41 -3.98
N PHE A 23 2.26 9.78 -4.42
CA PHE A 23 3.11 10.76 -3.76
C PHE A 23 3.55 11.87 -4.72
N ALA A 24 3.44 13.12 -4.28
CA ALA A 24 3.90 14.28 -5.04
C ALA A 24 4.39 15.40 -4.12
N GLY A 25 5.27 15.06 -3.17
CA GLY A 25 5.89 16.00 -2.22
C GLY A 25 7.37 16.25 -2.48
N THR A 26 8.08 16.69 -1.46
CA THR A 26 9.54 16.85 -1.39
C THR A 26 10.24 15.51 -1.13
N GLN A 27 11.58 15.48 -1.15
CA GLN A 27 12.30 14.25 -0.78
C GLN A 27 12.15 13.94 0.72
N ASP A 28 12.22 14.94 1.60
CA ASP A 28 12.04 14.74 3.04
C ASP A 28 10.65 14.19 3.39
N GLU A 29 9.60 14.67 2.73
CA GLU A 29 8.24 14.11 2.90
C GLU A 29 8.14 12.66 2.40
N LEU A 30 8.91 12.29 1.37
CA LEU A 30 8.97 10.90 0.91
C LEU A 30 9.62 10.01 1.96
N GLU A 31 10.75 10.43 2.54
CA GLU A 31 11.42 9.67 3.59
C GLU A 31 10.53 9.53 4.84
N GLN A 32 9.82 10.60 5.22
CA GLN A 32 8.85 10.56 6.32
C GLN A 32 7.69 9.59 6.03
N LEU A 33 7.15 9.61 4.81
CA LEU A 33 6.13 8.67 4.38
C LEU A 33 6.64 7.23 4.47
N LEU A 34 7.84 6.95 3.95
CA LEU A 34 8.45 5.62 3.97
C LEU A 34 8.66 5.14 5.41
N ALA A 35 9.18 5.99 6.29
CA ALA A 35 9.35 5.67 7.72
C ALA A 35 8.01 5.43 8.43
N GLY A 36 6.94 6.11 8.03
CA GLY A 36 5.60 5.86 8.54
C GLY A 36 5.02 4.52 8.07
N LEU A 37 5.18 4.20 6.78
CA LEU A 37 4.70 2.96 6.18
C LEU A 37 5.41 1.72 6.73
N ASP A 38 6.68 1.84 7.13
CA ASP A 38 7.44 0.74 7.73
C ASP A 38 6.87 0.28 9.09
N ARG A 39 6.04 1.10 9.73
CA ARG A 39 5.36 0.77 11.00
C ARG A 39 4.07 -0.01 10.80
N LEU A 40 3.63 -0.25 9.57
CA LEU A 40 2.42 -1.02 9.31
C LEU A 40 2.66 -2.49 9.65
N GLU A 41 1.76 -3.05 10.46
CA GLU A 41 1.68 -4.50 10.65
C GLU A 41 1.03 -5.14 9.43
N LEU A 42 1.87 -5.75 8.61
CA LEU A 42 1.48 -6.40 7.35
C LEU A 42 1.63 -7.91 7.49
N LEU A 43 0.64 -8.64 6.99
CA LEU A 43 0.83 -10.07 6.78
C LEU A 43 1.80 -10.30 5.61
N PRO A 44 2.46 -11.47 5.51
CA PRO A 44 3.44 -11.74 4.46
C PRO A 44 2.93 -11.53 3.03
N GLU A 45 1.63 -11.62 2.82
CA GLU A 45 1.00 -11.47 1.50
C GLU A 45 0.57 -10.03 1.20
N ASP A 46 0.54 -9.15 2.19
CA ASP A 46 0.16 -7.75 2.00
C ASP A 46 1.28 -6.96 1.34
N THR A 47 0.93 -6.01 0.48
CA THR A 47 1.89 -5.16 -0.23
C THR A 47 1.64 -3.69 0.01
N VAL A 48 2.73 -2.90 -0.04
CA VAL A 48 2.69 -1.44 0.00
C VAL A 48 3.50 -0.89 -1.18
N THR A 49 2.87 -0.01 -1.95
CA THR A 49 3.44 0.61 -3.14
C THR A 49 3.27 2.12 -3.08
N VAL A 50 4.36 2.87 -3.03
CA VAL A 50 4.38 4.32 -3.21
C VAL A 50 4.59 4.63 -4.67
N VAL A 51 3.74 5.46 -5.25
CA VAL A 51 3.82 5.89 -6.64
C VAL A 51 4.31 7.33 -6.68
N ASP A 52 5.58 7.53 -7.00
CA ASP A 52 6.22 8.84 -7.14
C ASP A 52 5.75 9.54 -8.43
N ASN A 53 4.90 10.54 -8.25
CA ASN A 53 4.30 11.39 -9.27
C ASN A 53 4.96 12.79 -9.34
N ARG A 54 6.15 12.97 -8.74
CA ARG A 54 6.90 14.24 -8.82
C ARG A 54 7.32 14.53 -10.26
N ARG A 55 7.54 15.82 -10.58
CA ARG A 55 8.05 16.23 -11.91
C ARG A 55 9.43 15.64 -12.23
N ARG A 56 10.23 15.39 -11.21
CA ARG A 56 11.51 14.67 -11.26
C ARG A 56 11.42 13.55 -10.22
N PRO A 57 10.89 12.38 -10.56
CA PRO A 57 10.78 11.29 -9.62
C PRO A 57 12.16 10.76 -9.24
N ALA A 58 12.30 10.21 -8.03
CA ALA A 58 13.50 9.48 -7.64
C ALA A 58 13.56 8.14 -8.39
N GLU A 59 14.73 7.50 -8.40
CA GLU A 59 14.83 6.15 -8.94
C GLU A 59 13.93 5.17 -8.18
N PRO A 60 13.32 4.19 -8.87
CA PRO A 60 12.58 3.13 -8.22
C PRO A 60 13.43 2.44 -7.15
N ALA A 61 12.84 2.16 -6.00
CA ALA A 61 13.55 1.57 -4.87
C ALA A 61 12.67 0.62 -4.08
N VAL A 62 13.29 -0.37 -3.44
CA VAL A 62 12.64 -1.22 -2.43
C VAL A 62 13.21 -0.86 -1.06
N ARG A 63 12.33 -0.66 -0.08
CA ARG A 63 12.66 -0.37 1.32
C ARG A 63 11.81 -1.26 2.22
N GLY A 64 12.43 -2.32 2.74
CA GLY A 64 11.70 -3.36 3.49
C GLY A 64 10.59 -3.98 2.64
N ARG A 65 9.34 -3.80 3.07
CA ARG A 65 8.13 -4.28 2.36
C ARG A 65 7.49 -3.23 1.44
N THR A 66 8.04 -2.01 1.42
CA THR A 66 7.52 -0.90 0.61
C THR A 66 8.27 -0.78 -0.70
N ARG A 67 7.52 -0.76 -1.81
CA ARG A 67 8.05 -0.52 -3.16
C ARG A 67 7.77 0.92 -3.56
N VAL A 68 8.79 1.65 -4.02
CA VAL A 68 8.65 2.98 -4.61
C VAL A 68 8.77 2.84 -6.12
N LEU A 69 7.71 3.16 -6.83
CA LEU A 69 7.63 3.12 -8.29
C LEU A 69 7.45 4.53 -8.83
N THR A 70 7.99 4.80 -10.02
CA THR A 70 7.81 6.08 -10.71
C THR A 70 6.66 6.00 -11.70
N ALA A 71 5.76 6.98 -11.71
CA ALA A 71 4.71 7.10 -12.73
C ALA A 71 4.74 8.47 -13.44
N PRO A 72 5.80 8.75 -14.23
CA PRO A 72 5.97 10.07 -14.86
C PRO A 72 4.88 10.40 -15.90
N GLU A 73 4.20 9.40 -16.47
CA GLU A 73 3.38 9.59 -17.69
C GLU A 73 1.88 9.79 -17.47
N ARG A 74 1.29 9.44 -16.30
CA ARG A 74 -0.17 9.57 -16.10
C ARG A 74 -0.54 10.01 -14.69
N ARG A 75 -0.60 11.33 -14.49
CA ARG A 75 -1.05 12.01 -13.27
C ARG A 75 -2.57 11.93 -13.08
N SER A 76 -3.13 10.72 -12.97
CA SER A 76 -4.51 10.56 -12.50
C SER A 76 -4.57 9.57 -11.34
N SER A 77 -5.27 9.98 -10.28
CA SER A 77 -5.62 9.13 -9.13
C SER A 77 -6.34 7.84 -9.54
N TYR A 78 -6.95 7.82 -10.73
CA TYR A 78 -7.59 6.66 -11.34
C TYR A 78 -6.61 5.56 -11.77
N PHE A 79 -5.36 5.89 -12.11
CA PHE A 79 -4.39 4.92 -12.62
C PHE A 79 -3.64 4.19 -11.49
N ALA A 80 -3.51 4.81 -10.31
CA ALA A 80 -2.89 4.20 -9.13
C ALA A 80 -3.72 3.02 -8.57
N ARG A 81 -5.03 2.96 -8.85
CA ARG A 81 -5.91 1.92 -8.31
C ARG A 81 -5.90 0.60 -9.10
N ASN A 82 -5.43 0.62 -10.36
CA ASN A 82 -5.54 -0.52 -11.28
C ASN A 82 -4.19 -1.15 -11.68
N ARG A 83 -3.08 -0.83 -10.99
CA ARG A 83 -1.77 -1.47 -11.23
C ARG A 83 -1.25 -2.34 -10.08
N GLY A 84 -2.14 -2.70 -9.15
CA GLY A 84 -1.90 -3.69 -8.09
C GLY A 84 -2.62 -5.03 -8.32
N VAL A 85 -3.32 -5.19 -9.46
CA VAL A 85 -4.18 -6.36 -9.74
C VAL A 85 -3.57 -7.34 -10.74
N GLU A 86 -2.45 -7.00 -11.39
CA GLU A 86 -1.74 -7.92 -12.30
C GLU A 86 -0.23 -7.83 -12.05
N GLY A 87 0.33 -8.88 -11.43
CA GLY A 87 1.74 -9.05 -11.10
C GLY A 87 1.94 -9.97 -9.91
#